data_AF-A0A1F6BIS6-F1
#
_entry.id   AF-A0A1F6BIS6-F1
#
_cell.length_a   1.000
_cell.length_b   1.000
_cell.length_c   1.000
_cell.angle_alpha   90.00
_cell.angle_beta   90.00
_cell.angle_gamma   90.00
#
_symmetry.space_group_name_H-M   'P 1'
#
loop_
_entity.id
_entity.type
_entity.pdbx_description
1 polymer ?
#
loop_
_entity_poly.entity_id
_entity_poly.type
_entity_poly.pdbx_seq_one_letter_code
_entity_poly.pdbx_strand_id
1 'polypeptide(L)'
;MAGEEVAAETEQNGFKELWLLLLKEPKELTNEEVACLLKHEWDVRERVTAVFRRFPREVEKVRRCRARKEELSALPTEKFKTIVDFSRKERRGARAENDDEDLDDFFSEPPAEDSDEHIANEIIGEREKAVAEAQG
;
A
#
# COMPACT_ATOMS: atom_id res chain seq x y z
N MET A 1 -23.31 12.91 0.52
CA MET A 1 -22.01 12.37 0.95
C MET A 1 -22.11 10.96 1.54
N ALA A 2 -23.15 10.58 2.29
CA ALA A 2 -23.28 9.22 2.87
C ALA A 2 -23.70 8.08 1.89
N GLY A 3 -23.84 8.36 0.59
CA GLY A 3 -24.35 7.38 -0.39
C GLY A 3 -23.28 6.69 -1.24
N GLU A 4 -22.14 7.33 -1.46
CA GLU A 4 -21.02 6.77 -2.24
C GLU A 4 -20.16 5.82 -1.40
N GLU A 5 -19.94 6.11 -0.12
CA GLU A 5 -19.18 5.21 0.78
C GLU A 5 -19.89 3.87 0.99
N VAL A 6 -21.22 3.88 1.15
CA VAL A 6 -22.00 2.64 1.38
C VAL A 6 -22.00 1.78 0.11
N ALA A 7 -22.14 2.36 -1.07
CA ALA A 7 -22.08 1.62 -2.34
C ALA A 7 -20.70 0.96 -2.56
N ALA A 8 -19.61 1.69 -2.28
CA ALA A 8 -18.25 1.17 -2.41
C ALA A 8 -17.96 0.00 -1.44
N GLU A 9 -18.45 0.07 -0.19
CA GLU A 9 -18.35 -1.03 0.77
C GLU A 9 -19.18 -2.25 0.36
N THR A 10 -20.36 -2.04 -0.25
CA THR A 10 -21.22 -3.15 -0.70
C THR A 10 -20.63 -3.87 -1.93
N GLU A 11 -20.00 -3.13 -2.85
CA GLU A 11 -19.29 -3.70 -4.01
C GLU A 11 -17.99 -4.42 -3.63
N GLN A 12 -17.22 -3.90 -2.66
CA GLN A 12 -16.02 -4.59 -2.17
C GLN A 12 -16.36 -5.90 -1.44
N ASN A 13 -17.41 -5.91 -0.63
CA ASN A 13 -17.84 -7.11 0.08
C ASN A 13 -18.36 -8.20 -0.87
N GLY A 14 -19.14 -7.83 -1.90
CA GLY A 14 -19.61 -8.79 -2.92
C GLY A 14 -18.48 -9.42 -3.73
N PHE A 15 -17.39 -8.69 -3.96
CA PHE A 15 -16.25 -9.23 -4.71
C PHE A 15 -15.42 -10.25 -3.92
N LYS A 16 -15.28 -10.05 -2.60
CA LYS A 16 -14.62 -11.04 -1.73
C LYS A 16 -15.34 -12.38 -1.76
N GLU A 17 -16.67 -12.37 -1.79
CA GLU A 17 -17.49 -13.57 -1.90
C GLU A 17 -17.27 -14.29 -3.24
N LEU A 18 -17.25 -13.55 -4.35
CA LEU A 18 -16.94 -14.10 -5.68
C LEU A 18 -15.54 -14.74 -5.74
N TRP A 19 -14.54 -14.12 -5.09
CA TRP A 19 -13.21 -14.69 -4.96
C TRP A 19 -13.20 -16.01 -4.19
N LEU A 20 -13.93 -16.08 -3.07
CA LEU A 20 -14.02 -17.31 -2.28
C LEU A 20 -14.69 -18.44 -3.08
N LEU A 21 -15.68 -18.12 -3.92
CA LEU A 21 -16.29 -19.10 -4.83
C LEU A 21 -15.27 -19.63 -5.85
N LEU A 22 -14.40 -18.79 -6.41
CA LEU A 22 -13.34 -19.23 -7.33
C LEU A 22 -12.30 -20.16 -6.69
N LEU A 23 -12.16 -20.14 -5.36
CA LEU A 23 -11.22 -21.01 -4.63
C LEU A 23 -11.82 -22.38 -4.30
N LYS A 24 -13.13 -22.57 -4.44
CA LYS A 24 -13.79 -23.87 -4.22
C LYS A 24 -13.43 -24.85 -5.33
N GLU A 25 -13.48 -26.15 -5.02
CA GLU A 25 -13.40 -27.15 -6.08
C GLU A 25 -14.66 -27.07 -6.97
N PRO A 26 -14.56 -27.27 -8.30
CA PRO A 26 -15.72 -27.15 -9.20
C PRO A 26 -16.92 -28.03 -8.82
N LYS A 27 -16.67 -29.18 -8.18
CA LYS A 27 -17.71 -30.11 -7.70
C LYS A 27 -18.49 -29.60 -6.48
N GLU A 28 -17.98 -28.59 -5.79
CA GLU A 28 -18.55 -28.02 -4.57
C GLU A 28 -19.39 -26.77 -4.85
N LEU A 29 -19.38 -26.29 -6.10
CA LEU A 29 -20.17 -25.15 -6.51
C LEU A 29 -21.60 -25.57 -6.81
N THR A 30 -22.54 -24.87 -6.19
CA THR A 30 -23.96 -24.97 -6.50
C THR A 30 -24.29 -24.25 -7.81
N ASN A 31 -25.42 -24.59 -8.44
CA ASN A 31 -25.88 -23.92 -9.66
C ASN A 31 -26.11 -22.41 -9.46
N GLU A 32 -26.55 -22.00 -8.26
CA GLU A 32 -26.76 -20.59 -7.91
C GLU A 32 -25.43 -19.83 -7.83
N GLU A 33 -24.39 -20.44 -7.24
CA GLU A 33 -23.05 -19.87 -7.18
C GLU A 33 -22.40 -19.79 -8.57
N VAL A 34 -22.59 -20.81 -9.42
CA VAL A 34 -22.14 -20.78 -10.81
C VAL A 34 -22.84 -19.65 -11.59
N ALA A 35 -24.15 -19.49 -11.42
CA ALA A 35 -24.90 -18.40 -12.05
C ALA A 35 -24.43 -17.02 -11.57
N CYS A 36 -24.10 -16.90 -10.28
CA CYS A 36 -23.53 -15.69 -9.70
C CYS A 36 -22.15 -15.36 -10.32
N LEU A 37 -21.26 -16.34 -10.43
CA LEU A 37 -19.95 -16.17 -11.08
C LEU A 37 -20.09 -15.76 -12.55
N LEU A 38 -21.01 -16.39 -13.30
CA LEU A 38 -21.24 -16.06 -14.71
C LEU A 38 -21.81 -14.63 -14.89
N LYS A 39 -22.69 -14.20 -14.00
CA LYS A 39 -23.23 -12.84 -14.01
C LYS A 39 -22.14 -11.77 -13.86
N HIS A 40 -21.06 -12.10 -13.14
CA HIS A 40 -19.95 -11.19 -12.84
C HIS A 40 -18.64 -11.58 -13.54
N GLU A 41 -18.70 -12.39 -14.61
CA GLU A 41 -17.52 -13.00 -15.24
C GLU A 41 -16.46 -11.96 -15.62
N TRP A 42 -16.88 -10.85 -16.24
CA TRP A 42 -15.96 -9.83 -16.73
C TRP A 42 -15.24 -9.10 -15.59
N ASP A 43 -15.98 -8.64 -14.57
CA ASP A 43 -15.44 -7.92 -13.42
C ASP A 43 -14.46 -8.82 -12.63
N VAL A 44 -14.84 -10.08 -12.46
CA VAL A 44 -14.01 -11.09 -11.81
C VAL A 44 -12.72 -11.32 -12.60
N ARG A 45 -12.82 -11.54 -13.91
CA ARG A 45 -11.67 -11.74 -14.79
C ARG A 45 -10.71 -10.56 -14.77
N GLU A 46 -11.22 -9.33 -14.86
CA GLU A 46 -10.39 -8.12 -14.87
C GLU A 46 -9.60 -7.98 -13.56
N ARG A 47 -10.28 -8.14 -12.42
CA ARG A 47 -9.65 -8.04 -11.10
C ARG A 47 -8.68 -9.18 -10.82
N VAL A 48 -9.01 -10.43 -11.19
CA VAL A 48 -8.08 -11.57 -11.13
C VAL A 48 -6.81 -11.27 -11.92
N THR A 49 -6.97 -10.75 -13.14
CA THR A 49 -5.86 -10.40 -14.02
C THR A 49 -5.01 -9.27 -13.42
N ALA A 50 -5.64 -8.25 -12.86
CA ALA A 50 -4.95 -7.15 -12.20
C ALA A 50 -4.14 -7.63 -10.99
N VAL A 51 -4.73 -8.47 -10.13
CA VAL A 51 -4.04 -9.08 -8.97
C VAL A 51 -2.87 -9.90 -9.44
N PHE A 52 -3.04 -10.82 -10.39
CA PHE A 52 -1.96 -11.68 -10.87
C PHE A 52 -0.80 -10.88 -11.49
N ARG A 53 -1.09 -9.81 -12.23
CA ARG A 53 -0.07 -8.94 -12.83
C ARG A 53 0.68 -8.10 -11.79
N ARG A 54 -0.02 -7.59 -10.77
CA ARG A 54 0.55 -6.72 -9.74
C ARG A 54 1.27 -7.51 -8.66
N PHE A 55 0.77 -8.68 -8.29
CA PHE A 55 1.23 -9.46 -7.14
C PHE A 55 2.77 -9.67 -7.10
N PRO A 56 3.45 -10.10 -8.19
CA PRO A 56 4.91 -10.23 -8.14
C PRO A 56 5.64 -8.92 -7.84
N ARG A 57 5.13 -7.80 -8.37
CA ARG A 57 5.72 -6.46 -8.16
C ARG A 57 5.49 -5.98 -6.72
N GLU A 58 4.29 -6.18 -6.19
CA GLU A 58 3.97 -5.83 -4.81
C GLU A 58 4.78 -6.66 -3.80
N VAL A 59 4.93 -7.97 -4.05
CA VAL A 59 5.79 -8.84 -3.23
C VAL A 59 7.24 -8.35 -3.26
N GLU A 60 7.75 -7.99 -4.44
CA GLU A 60 9.11 -7.45 -4.55
C GLU A 60 9.25 -6.08 -3.88
N LYS A 61 8.23 -5.23 -3.94
CA LYS A 61 8.19 -3.94 -3.22
C LYS A 61 8.30 -4.19 -1.72
N VAL A 62 7.47 -5.06 -1.15
CA VAL A 62 7.52 -5.43 0.28
C VAL A 62 8.89 -6.01 0.66
N ARG A 63 9.46 -6.88 -0.17
CA ARG A 63 10.79 -7.45 0.07
C ARG A 63 11.87 -6.36 0.15
N ARG A 64 11.87 -5.43 -0.80
CA ARG A 64 12.80 -4.29 -0.83
C ARG A 64 12.61 -3.37 0.37
N CYS A 65 11.36 -3.02 0.72
CA CYS A 65 11.06 -2.21 1.90
C CYS A 65 11.61 -2.85 3.18
N ARG A 66 11.41 -4.16 3.37
CA ARG A 66 11.92 -4.88 4.54
C ARG A 66 13.45 -4.89 4.61
N ALA A 67 14.11 -5.24 3.51
CA ALA A 67 15.56 -5.22 3.44
C ALA A 67 16.12 -3.81 3.74
N ARG A 68 15.50 -2.79 3.16
CA ARG A 68 15.91 -1.40 3.38
C ARG A 68 15.66 -0.94 4.81
N LYS A 69 14.56 -1.37 5.43
CA LYS A 69 14.26 -1.10 6.84
C LYS A 69 15.30 -1.71 7.77
N GLU A 70 15.72 -2.94 7.51
CA GLU A 70 16.80 -3.61 8.26
C GLU A 70 18.13 -2.85 8.11
N GLU A 71 18.50 -2.48 6.88
CA GLU A 71 19.70 -1.67 6.60
C GLU A 71 19.68 -0.34 7.37
N LEU A 72 18.60 0.43 7.25
CA LEU A 72 18.45 1.74 7.90
C LEU A 72 18.42 1.63 9.42
N SER A 73 17.78 0.58 9.97
CA SER A 73 17.70 0.35 11.41
C SER A 73 19.05 0.02 12.03
N ALA A 74 19.94 -0.64 11.27
CA ALA A 74 21.30 -0.98 11.70
C ALA A 74 22.28 0.20 11.61
N LEU A 75 21.91 1.31 10.96
CA LEU A 75 22.79 2.47 10.84
C LEU A 75 22.97 3.18 12.19
N PRO A 76 24.17 3.73 12.44
CA PRO A 76 24.37 4.70 13.51
C PRO A 76 23.42 5.90 13.33
N THR A 77 22.90 6.43 14.43
CA THR A 77 21.92 7.53 14.46
C THR A 77 22.28 8.70 13.56
N GLU A 78 23.54 9.10 13.52
CA GLU A 78 23.99 10.23 12.70
C GLU A 78 23.93 9.93 11.19
N LYS A 79 24.26 8.69 10.78
CA LYS A 79 24.11 8.26 9.38
C LYS A 79 22.64 8.13 9.00
N PHE A 80 21.82 7.61 9.90
CA PHE A 80 20.37 7.51 9.71
C PHE A 80 19.75 8.90 9.50
N LYS A 81 20.03 9.87 10.38
CA LYS A 81 19.56 11.26 10.24
C LYS A 81 19.99 11.88 8.91
N THR A 82 21.25 11.67 8.50
CA THR A 82 21.78 12.21 7.23
C THR A 82 20.96 11.73 6.03
N ILE A 83 20.58 10.46 5.98
CA ILE A 83 19.78 9.89 4.88
C ILE A 83 18.36 10.46 4.87
N VAL A 84 17.75 10.61 6.05
CA VAL A 84 16.40 11.19 6.20
C VAL A 84 16.40 12.65 5.76
N ASP A 85 17.37 13.44 6.24
CA ASP A 85 17.49 14.85 5.91
C ASP A 85 17.78 15.07 4.43
N PHE A 86 18.61 14.22 3.83
CA PHE A 86 18.85 14.22 2.39
C PHE A 86 17.56 13.95 1.61
N SER A 87 16.82 12.90 1.96
CA SER A 87 15.55 12.53 1.28
C SER A 87 14.51 13.65 1.38
N ARG A 88 14.36 14.26 2.57
CA ARG A 88 13.49 15.42 2.79
C ARG A 88 13.95 16.66 2.03
N LYS A 89 15.27 16.85 1.87
CA LYS A 89 15.83 17.96 1.10
C LYS A 89 15.59 17.78 -0.39
N GLU A 90 15.77 16.58 -0.93
CA GLU A 90 15.48 16.27 -2.34
C GLU A 90 14.02 16.54 -2.69
N ARG A 91 13.06 16.08 -1.86
CA ARG A 91 11.64 16.41 -2.06
C ARG A 91 11.35 17.91 -1.98
N ARG A 92 12.00 18.63 -1.08
CA ARG A 92 11.87 20.10 -0.97
C ARG A 92 12.59 20.85 -2.10
N GLY A 93 13.67 20.30 -2.65
CA GLY A 93 14.40 20.86 -3.79
C GLY A 93 13.59 20.72 -5.07
N ALA A 94 12.99 19.55 -5.30
CA ALA A 94 12.04 19.33 -6.39
C ALA A 94 10.84 20.29 -6.33
N ARG A 95 10.43 20.73 -5.13
CA ARG A 95 9.41 21.77 -4.94
C ARG A 95 9.87 23.16 -5.39
N ALA A 96 11.14 23.52 -5.18
CA ALA A 96 11.66 24.85 -5.52
C ALA A 96 11.96 25.02 -7.02
N GLU A 97 12.18 23.93 -7.74
CA GLU A 97 12.43 23.94 -9.19
C GLU A 97 11.15 23.87 -10.03
N ASN A 98 10.01 23.48 -9.45
CA ASN A 98 8.72 23.38 -10.13
C ASN A 98 7.71 24.35 -9.49
N ASP A 99 7.84 25.63 -9.83
CA ASP A 99 6.99 26.75 -9.36
C ASP A 99 5.69 26.85 -10.19
N ASP A 100 5.09 25.70 -10.54
CA ASP A 100 3.78 25.61 -11.20
C ASP A 100 2.70 25.44 -10.14
N GLU A 101 1.70 26.34 -10.14
CA GLU A 101 0.62 26.45 -9.14
C GLU A 101 -0.28 25.20 -9.03
N ASP A 102 -0.12 24.21 -9.92
CA ASP A 102 -0.87 22.94 -9.95
C ASP A 102 -0.21 21.78 -9.18
N LEU A 103 0.98 21.99 -8.57
CA LEU A 103 1.73 20.93 -7.87
C LEU A 103 1.48 20.83 -6.36
N ASP A 104 0.67 21.72 -5.79
CA ASP A 104 0.38 21.72 -4.35
C ASP A 104 -0.20 20.38 -3.86
N ASP A 105 -0.95 19.67 -4.71
CA ASP A 105 -1.50 18.35 -4.40
C ASP A 105 -0.42 17.26 -4.33
N PHE A 106 0.52 17.19 -5.27
CA PHE A 106 1.57 16.15 -5.35
C PHE A 106 2.55 16.17 -4.16
N PHE A 107 2.76 17.34 -3.54
CA PHE A 107 3.66 17.48 -2.39
C PHE A 107 2.94 17.40 -1.03
N SER A 108 1.61 17.50 -1.01
CA SER A 108 0.78 17.06 0.12
C SER A 108 0.69 15.54 0.22
N GLU A 109 1.04 14.83 -0.86
CA GLU A 109 1.05 13.37 -0.87
C GLU A 109 2.11 12.81 0.10
N PRO A 110 1.74 11.75 0.85
CA PRO A 110 2.68 11.05 1.70
C PRO A 110 3.88 10.53 0.88
N PRO A 111 5.07 10.39 1.49
CA PRO A 111 6.21 9.79 0.80
C PRO A 111 5.82 8.39 0.30
N ALA A 112 6.28 8.05 -0.91
CA ALA A 112 6.07 6.72 -1.49
C ALA A 112 6.50 5.64 -0.49
N GLU A 113 5.70 4.58 -0.37
CA GLU A 113 5.87 3.52 0.65
C GLU A 113 7.24 2.80 0.60
N ASP A 114 7.91 2.83 -0.57
CA ASP A 114 9.24 2.24 -0.77
C ASP A 114 10.38 3.28 -0.73
N SER A 115 10.10 4.52 -0.35
CA SER A 115 11.12 5.56 -0.18
C SER A 115 11.82 5.48 1.19
N ASP A 116 13.07 5.93 1.22
CA ASP A 116 13.86 6.03 2.45
C ASP A 116 13.19 6.92 3.51
N GLU A 117 12.47 7.98 3.09
CA GLU A 117 11.74 8.84 4.01
C GLU A 117 10.57 8.10 4.68
N HIS A 118 9.76 7.37 3.90
CA HIS A 118 8.65 6.60 4.43
C HIS A 118 9.15 5.55 5.44
N ILE A 119 10.13 4.75 5.04
CA ILE A 119 10.71 3.68 5.86
C ILE A 119 11.35 4.26 7.13
N ALA A 120 12.03 5.42 7.04
CA ALA A 120 12.61 6.06 8.20
C ALA A 120 11.55 6.59 9.18
N ASN A 121 10.44 7.15 8.67
CA ASN A 121 9.33 7.59 9.52
C ASN A 121 8.72 6.40 10.27
N GLU A 122 8.59 5.22 9.64
CA GLU A 122 8.18 4.00 10.35
C GLU A 122 9.14 3.61 11.48
N ILE A 123 10.45 3.58 11.20
CA ILE A 123 11.47 3.22 12.19
C ILE A 123 11.44 4.18 13.38
N ILE A 124 11.29 5.48 13.14
CA ILE A 124 11.17 6.50 14.19
C ILE A 124 9.93 6.23 15.05
N GLY A 125 8.78 6.02 14.41
CA GLY A 125 7.52 5.74 15.13
C GLY A 125 7.58 4.47 15.96
N GLU A 126 8.25 3.40 15.48
CA GLU A 126 8.47 2.17 16.25
C GLU A 126 9.36 2.41 17.47
N ARG A 127 10.42 3.22 17.33
CA ARG A 127 11.31 3.57 18.45
C ARG A 127 10.60 4.41 19.50
N GLU A 128 9.81 5.40 19.10
CA GLU A 128 9.04 6.25 20.01
C GLU A 128 8.01 5.43 20.81
N LYS A 129 7.31 4.50 20.15
CA LYS A 129 6.38 3.57 20.82
C LYS A 129 7.11 2.67 21.82
N ALA A 130 8.23 2.07 21.43
CA ALA A 130 9.02 1.22 22.33
C ALA A 130 9.55 1.99 23.56
N VAL A 131 9.92 3.27 23.40
CA VAL A 131 10.31 4.13 24.52
C VAL A 131 9.13 4.43 25.43
N ALA A 132 7.95 4.73 24.88
CA ALA A 132 6.74 4.98 25.65
C ALA A 132 6.29 3.74 26.45
N GLU A 133 6.36 2.56 25.84
CA GLU A 133 6.04 1.28 26.50
C GLU A 133 7.04 0.90 27.59
N ALA A 134 8.31 1.32 27.48
CA ALA A 134 9.32 1.09 28.51
C ALA A 134 9.23 2.08 29.71
N GLN A 135 8.47 3.16 29.56
CA GLN A 135 8.31 4.23 30.56
C GLN A 135 6.96 4.23 31.28
N GLY A 136 5.99 3.42 30.83
CA GLY A 136 4.67 3.23 31.43
C GLY A 136 4.54 1.92 32.19
#